data_AF-A0A5N8HJS7-F1
#
_entry.id   AF-A0A5N8HJS7-F1
#
_cell.length_a   1.000
_cell.length_b   1.000
_cell.length_c   1.000
_cell.angle_alpha   90.00
_cell.angle_beta   90.00
_cell.angle_gamma   90.00
#
_symmetry.space_group_name_H-M   'P 1'
#
loop_
_entity.id
_entity.type
_entity.pdbx_description
1 polymer ?
#
loop_
_entity_poly.entity_id
_entity_poly.type
_entity_poly.pdbx_seq_one_letter_code
_entity_poly.pdbx_strand_id
1 'polypeptide(L)'
;RPEMSSDEIERIIRSAVNNVPYAVGINNHMGSKMTSNLFGMQKVMQALERYNLYFLDSVTIGNTQAMRAAQGTGVKVIKRKVFLDDSQNEADIRVQFNRAIDLARRNGSTIAIGHPHPSTVRVLQQMVYNLPPDITLVKASSLLNEPQVDTSTPPKNAVPDAPRNPFRGVKLCKPKKPIEPVYANRFFEVLSESISQSTLIVYFQHQWQGWGKQPEAAKFNASAN
;
A
#
# COMPACT_ATOMS: atom_id res chain seq x y z
N ARG A 1 -11.73 2.49 15.91
CA ARG A 1 -10.77 1.45 16.36
C ARG A 1 -11.55 0.17 16.63
N PRO A 2 -11.02 -1.04 16.37
CA PRO A 2 -11.80 -2.29 16.44
C PRO A 2 -12.40 -2.62 17.82
N GLU A 3 -11.70 -2.22 18.88
CA GLU A 3 -12.04 -2.48 20.28
C GLU A 3 -13.19 -1.60 20.81
N MET A 4 -13.63 -0.63 20.03
CA MET A 4 -14.73 0.27 20.37
C MET A 4 -16.03 -0.52 20.67
N SER A 5 -16.78 -0.07 21.68
CA SER A 5 -18.09 -0.65 22.00
C SER A 5 -19.09 -0.38 20.87
N SER A 6 -20.14 -1.19 20.79
CA SER A 6 -21.21 -0.99 19.81
C SER A 6 -21.90 0.37 20.00
N ASP A 7 -22.11 0.80 21.25
CA ASP A 7 -22.74 2.08 21.58
C ASP A 7 -21.93 3.28 21.07
N GLU A 8 -20.60 3.23 21.21
CA GLU A 8 -19.73 4.29 20.74
C GLU A 8 -19.66 4.32 19.21
N ILE A 9 -19.65 3.15 18.55
CA ILE A 9 -19.75 3.05 17.09
C ILE A 9 -21.09 3.64 16.61
N GLU A 10 -22.19 3.29 17.25
CA GLU A 10 -23.53 3.80 16.90
C GLU A 10 -23.62 5.31 17.08
N ARG A 11 -23.07 5.84 18.18
CA ARG A 11 -23.01 7.29 18.45
C ARG A 11 -22.25 8.04 17.35
N ILE A 12 -21.09 7.51 16.93
CA ILE A 12 -20.28 8.11 15.86
C ILE A 12 -21.01 8.07 14.53
N ILE A 13 -21.60 6.93 14.16
CA ILE A 13 -22.35 6.80 12.91
C ILE A 13 -23.55 7.74 12.90
N ARG A 14 -24.33 7.80 13.99
CA ARG A 14 -25.47 8.72 14.13
C ARG A 14 -25.05 10.17 13.94
N SER A 15 -23.94 10.58 14.57
CA SER A 15 -23.39 11.92 14.40
C SER A 15 -22.99 12.18 12.94
N ALA A 16 -22.31 11.23 12.29
CA ALA A 16 -21.89 11.36 10.90
C ALA A 16 -23.08 11.50 9.93
N VAL A 17 -24.13 10.70 10.12
CA VAL A 17 -25.36 10.77 9.31
C VAL A 17 -26.08 12.09 9.50
N ASN A 18 -26.20 12.56 10.75
CA ASN A 18 -26.87 13.83 11.05
C ASN A 18 -26.12 15.05 10.46
N ASN A 19 -24.79 14.98 10.35
CA ASN A 19 -23.99 16.05 9.77
C ASN A 19 -24.11 16.14 8.24
N VAL A 20 -24.63 15.10 7.57
CA VAL A 20 -24.78 15.05 6.11
C VAL A 20 -26.20 14.56 5.76
N PRO A 21 -27.23 15.44 5.84
CA PRO A 21 -28.66 15.05 5.85
C PRO A 21 -29.23 14.44 4.56
N TYR A 22 -28.40 14.13 3.56
CA TYR A 22 -28.81 13.49 2.30
C TYR A 22 -27.83 12.41 1.86
N ALA A 23 -27.01 11.90 2.79
CA ALA A 23 -26.10 10.80 2.48
C ALA A 23 -26.90 9.59 1.96
N VAL A 24 -26.42 9.00 0.86
CA VAL A 24 -26.93 7.73 0.31
C VAL A 24 -25.97 6.57 0.55
N GLY A 25 -24.76 6.87 1.03
CA GLY A 25 -23.75 5.91 1.42
C GLY A 25 -22.66 6.55 2.27
N ILE A 26 -21.80 5.71 2.83
CA ILE A 26 -20.65 6.09 3.65
C ILE A 26 -19.39 5.42 3.11
N ASN A 27 -18.22 6.01 3.35
CA ASN A 27 -16.93 5.45 2.99
C ASN A 27 -15.97 5.51 4.20
N ASN A 28 -15.05 4.56 4.31
CA ASN A 28 -13.93 4.66 5.24
C ASN A 28 -12.82 5.61 4.75
N HIS A 29 -12.47 6.58 5.58
CA HIS A 29 -11.21 7.32 5.48
C HIS A 29 -10.12 6.59 6.29
N MET A 30 -9.03 6.16 5.63
CA MET A 30 -8.05 5.23 6.23
C MET A 30 -8.76 3.98 6.81
N GLY A 31 -8.43 3.60 8.05
CA GLY A 31 -9.18 2.59 8.79
C GLY A 31 -8.70 1.17 8.62
N SER A 32 -7.48 0.93 8.12
CA SER A 32 -6.93 -0.42 7.89
C SER A 32 -7.00 -1.36 9.11
N LYS A 33 -6.92 -0.83 10.34
CA LYS A 33 -7.13 -1.62 11.56
C LYS A 33 -8.60 -2.03 11.74
N MET A 34 -9.53 -1.12 11.46
CA MET A 34 -10.97 -1.39 11.56
C MET A 34 -11.40 -2.34 10.45
N THR A 35 -11.07 -2.03 9.20
CA THR A 35 -11.49 -2.81 8.03
C THR A 35 -10.86 -4.20 7.98
N SER A 36 -9.71 -4.44 8.62
CA SER A 36 -9.15 -5.79 8.74
C SER A 36 -9.75 -6.63 9.89
N ASN A 37 -10.55 -6.03 10.78
CA ASN A 37 -11.16 -6.72 11.92
C ASN A 37 -12.63 -7.06 11.66
N LEU A 38 -12.94 -8.36 11.54
CA LEU A 38 -14.30 -8.81 11.24
C LEU A 38 -15.31 -8.37 12.30
N PHE A 39 -15.03 -8.61 13.59
CA PHE A 39 -15.95 -8.27 14.68
C PHE A 39 -16.20 -6.76 14.80
N GLY A 40 -15.15 -5.96 14.62
CA GLY A 40 -15.26 -4.49 14.59
C GLY A 40 -16.12 -4.02 13.43
N MET A 41 -15.90 -4.55 12.23
CA MET A 41 -16.73 -4.23 11.07
C MET A 41 -18.16 -4.74 11.19
N GLN A 42 -18.41 -5.88 11.84
CA GLN A 42 -19.78 -6.36 12.08
C GLN A 42 -20.57 -5.36 12.93
N LYS A 43 -19.97 -4.82 13.99
CA LYS A 43 -20.60 -3.75 14.78
C LYS A 43 -20.90 -2.51 13.93
N VAL A 44 -19.98 -2.13 13.04
CA VAL A 44 -20.18 -1.02 12.09
C VAL A 44 -21.36 -1.29 11.15
N MET A 45 -21.43 -2.48 10.55
CA MET A 45 -22.49 -2.86 9.62
C MET A 45 -23.85 -2.98 10.31
N GLN A 46 -23.90 -3.49 11.54
CA GLN A 46 -25.11 -3.53 12.36
C GLN A 46 -25.60 -2.12 12.72
N ALA A 47 -24.70 -1.22 13.08
CA ALA A 47 -25.07 0.17 13.34
C ALA A 47 -25.53 0.89 12.07
N LEU A 48 -24.90 0.60 10.92
CA LEU A 48 -25.29 1.15 9.62
C LEU A 48 -26.62 0.60 9.11
N GLU A 49 -27.01 -0.63 9.45
CA GLU A 49 -28.25 -1.26 8.99
C GLU A 49 -29.52 -0.48 9.33
N ARG A 50 -29.48 0.32 10.40
CA ARG A 50 -30.57 1.23 10.78
C ARG A 50 -30.75 2.40 9.80
N TYR A 51 -29.78 2.60 8.92
CA TYR A 51 -29.75 3.64 7.91
C TYR A 51 -29.77 2.99 6.52
N ASN A 52 -30.52 3.57 5.58
CA ASN A 52 -30.56 3.08 4.20
C ASN A 52 -29.33 3.56 3.40
N LEU A 53 -28.13 3.25 3.91
CA LEU A 53 -26.83 3.67 3.37
C LEU A 53 -26.06 2.46 2.85
N TYR A 54 -25.43 2.60 1.68
CA TYR A 54 -24.40 1.64 1.26
C TYR A 54 -23.04 1.98 1.87
N PHE A 55 -22.15 1.00 1.96
CA PHE A 55 -20.76 1.18 2.36
C PHE A 55 -19.82 1.08 1.15
N LEU A 56 -19.12 2.16 0.84
CA LEU A 56 -18.03 2.17 -0.14
C LEU A 56 -16.71 1.91 0.58
N ASP A 57 -16.14 0.74 0.37
CA ASP A 57 -14.82 0.39 0.91
C ASP A 57 -13.72 0.99 0.02
N SER A 58 -12.94 1.91 0.59
CA SER A 58 -11.75 2.49 -0.04
C SER A 58 -10.60 1.49 -0.19
N VAL A 59 -10.71 0.27 0.38
CA VAL A 59 -9.72 -0.81 0.30
C VAL A 59 -8.33 -0.31 0.71
N THR A 60 -8.23 0.25 1.91
CA THR A 60 -6.96 0.72 2.51
C THR A 60 -6.10 -0.44 3.02
N ILE A 61 -6.66 -1.65 3.03
CA ILE A 61 -5.97 -2.92 3.27
C ILE A 61 -6.59 -4.00 2.38
N GLY A 62 -5.77 -4.85 1.77
CA GLY A 62 -6.23 -5.82 0.76
C GLY A 62 -7.17 -6.91 1.31
N ASN A 63 -7.01 -7.27 2.59
CA ASN A 63 -7.81 -8.28 3.29
C ASN A 63 -8.97 -7.70 4.10
N THR A 64 -9.50 -6.54 3.68
CA THR A 64 -10.69 -5.92 4.26
C THR A 64 -11.83 -6.92 4.45
N GLN A 65 -12.49 -6.83 5.60
CA GLN A 65 -13.59 -7.68 6.05
C GLN A 65 -14.95 -7.00 5.80
N ALA A 66 -15.00 -5.83 5.15
CA ALA A 66 -16.23 -5.05 5.00
C ALA A 66 -17.37 -5.85 4.33
N MET A 67 -17.08 -6.53 3.20
CA MET A 67 -18.08 -7.37 2.53
C MET A 67 -18.58 -8.50 3.41
N ARG A 68 -17.67 -9.21 4.08
CA ARG A 68 -18.00 -10.33 4.96
C ARG A 68 -18.80 -9.86 6.19
N ALA A 69 -18.44 -8.72 6.76
CA ALA A 69 -19.12 -8.15 7.91
C ALA A 69 -20.54 -7.67 7.61
N ALA A 70 -20.83 -7.31 6.36
CA ALA A 70 -22.16 -6.94 5.90
C ALA A 70 -23.06 -8.15 5.62
N GLN A 71 -22.51 -9.37 5.61
CA GLN A 71 -23.34 -10.57 5.45
C GLN A 71 -24.31 -10.69 6.62
N GLY A 72 -25.58 -10.90 6.30
CA GLY A 72 -26.66 -10.96 7.28
C GLY A 72 -27.21 -9.59 7.70
N THR A 73 -26.71 -8.49 7.12
CA THR A 73 -27.34 -7.17 7.25
C THR A 73 -27.92 -6.71 5.91
N GLY A 74 -28.76 -5.67 5.94
CA GLY A 74 -29.23 -4.98 4.73
C GLY A 74 -28.20 -4.09 4.01
N VAL A 75 -26.97 -3.96 4.54
CA VAL A 75 -25.99 -2.97 4.05
C VAL A 75 -25.28 -3.48 2.79
N LYS A 76 -25.46 -2.78 1.67
CA LYS A 76 -24.73 -3.08 0.43
C LYS A 76 -23.31 -2.56 0.50
N VAL A 77 -22.33 -3.38 0.11
CA VAL A 77 -20.91 -3.00 0.06
C VAL A 77 -20.42 -2.94 -1.37
N ILE A 78 -19.81 -1.83 -1.76
CA ILE A 78 -19.11 -1.66 -3.04
C ILE A 78 -17.65 -1.31 -2.79
N LYS A 79 -16.74 -1.68 -3.70
CA LYS A 79 -15.30 -1.55 -3.48
C LYS A 79 -14.65 -0.65 -4.53
N ARG A 80 -13.74 0.20 -4.07
CA ARG A 80 -12.79 0.89 -4.95
C ARG A 80 -11.95 -0.12 -5.74
N LYS A 81 -11.70 0.18 -7.02
CA LYS A 81 -10.71 -0.51 -7.87
C LYS A 81 -9.49 0.33 -8.20
N VAL A 82 -9.65 1.65 -8.31
CA VAL A 82 -8.56 2.59 -8.65
C VAL A 82 -8.51 3.75 -7.66
N PHE A 83 -7.30 4.13 -7.25
CA PHE A 83 -7.04 5.37 -6.51
C PHE A 83 -6.37 6.34 -7.48
N LEU A 84 -6.99 7.49 -7.73
CA LEU A 84 -6.57 8.38 -8.81
C LEU A 84 -5.30 9.16 -8.47
N ASP A 85 -5.18 9.62 -7.23
CA ASP A 85 -4.22 10.65 -6.83
C ASP A 85 -3.40 10.25 -5.61
N ASP A 86 -2.87 9.02 -5.64
CA ASP A 86 -1.88 8.57 -4.66
C ASP A 86 -0.61 9.45 -4.71
N SER A 87 -0.32 10.01 -5.88
CA SER A 87 0.56 11.17 -6.06
C SER A 87 -0.26 12.37 -6.54
N GLN A 88 0.18 13.59 -6.20
CA GLN A 88 -0.44 14.81 -6.71
C GLN A 88 0.07 15.20 -8.11
N ASN A 89 0.85 14.33 -8.78
CA ASN A 89 1.37 14.57 -10.11
C ASN A 89 0.28 14.29 -11.16
N GLU A 90 -0.03 15.27 -12.01
CA GLU A 90 -1.09 15.13 -13.01
C GLU A 90 -0.85 14.00 -14.02
N ALA A 91 0.40 13.68 -14.37
CA ALA A 91 0.71 12.60 -15.29
C ALA A 91 0.32 11.25 -14.67
N ASP A 92 0.63 11.03 -13.40
CA ASP A 92 0.26 9.80 -12.68
C ASP A 92 -1.27 9.68 -12.54
N ILE A 93 -1.95 10.80 -12.26
CA ILE A 93 -3.42 10.84 -12.18
C ILE A 93 -4.03 10.46 -13.53
N ARG A 94 -3.49 10.94 -14.66
CA ARG A 94 -3.93 10.55 -16.02
C ARG A 94 -3.74 9.06 -16.26
N VAL A 95 -2.60 8.49 -15.84
CA VAL A 95 -2.34 7.05 -15.94
C VAL A 95 -3.38 6.25 -15.16
N GLN A 96 -3.68 6.67 -13.92
CA GLN A 96 -4.69 6.00 -13.09
C GLN A 96 -6.11 6.15 -13.66
N PHE A 97 -6.44 7.31 -14.25
CA PHE A 97 -7.72 7.50 -14.93
C PHE A 97 -7.88 6.55 -16.13
N ASN A 98 -6.86 6.44 -16.99
CA ASN A 98 -6.88 5.49 -18.12
C ASN A 98 -6.96 4.05 -17.64
N ARG A 99 -6.24 3.71 -16.56
CA ARG A 99 -6.37 2.40 -15.91
C ARG A 99 -7.80 2.13 -15.42
N ALA A 100 -8.52 3.15 -14.94
CA ALA A 100 -9.92 3.01 -14.56
C ALA A 100 -10.78 2.69 -15.79
N ILE A 101 -10.61 3.42 -16.89
CA ILE A 101 -11.30 3.11 -18.16
C ILE A 101 -11.06 1.66 -18.59
N ASP A 102 -9.81 1.20 -18.59
CA ASP A 102 -9.47 -0.16 -19.00
C ASP A 102 -10.10 -1.22 -18.07
N LEU A 103 -10.17 -0.94 -16.76
CA LEU A 103 -10.85 -1.81 -15.81
C LEU A 103 -12.37 -1.83 -16.02
N ALA A 104 -12.98 -0.69 -16.34
CA ALA A 104 -14.40 -0.61 -16.67
C ALA A 104 -14.72 -1.44 -17.91
N ARG A 105 -13.91 -1.35 -18.97
CA ARG A 105 -14.07 -2.15 -20.19
C ARG A 105 -13.96 -3.65 -19.92
N ARG A 106 -12.99 -4.06 -19.10
CA ARG A 106 -12.79 -5.48 -18.79
C ARG A 106 -13.86 -6.07 -17.88
N ASN A 107 -14.35 -5.29 -16.92
CA ASN A 107 -15.22 -5.79 -15.85
C ASN A 107 -16.68 -5.32 -15.97
N GLY A 108 -17.02 -4.56 -17.01
CA GLY A 108 -18.31 -3.87 -17.17
C GLY A 108 -18.40 -2.55 -16.40
N SER A 109 -17.83 -2.48 -15.20
CA SER A 109 -17.80 -1.26 -14.39
C SER A 109 -16.54 -1.15 -13.52
N THR A 110 -16.26 0.06 -13.02
CA THR A 110 -15.18 0.32 -12.07
C THR A 110 -15.55 1.47 -11.15
N ILE A 111 -14.98 1.47 -9.94
CA ILE A 111 -15.04 2.61 -9.03
C ILE A 111 -13.62 3.16 -8.86
N ALA A 112 -13.43 4.39 -9.30
CA ALA A 112 -12.23 5.17 -9.02
C ALA A 112 -12.56 6.22 -7.95
N ILE A 113 -11.67 6.41 -6.99
CA ILE A 113 -11.78 7.49 -6.00
C ILE A 113 -10.51 8.34 -6.03
N GLY A 114 -10.62 9.57 -5.57
CA GLY A 114 -9.49 10.45 -5.31
C GLY A 114 -9.90 11.55 -4.33
N HIS A 115 -8.97 12.45 -4.07
CA HIS A 115 -9.16 13.62 -3.23
C HIS A 115 -9.42 14.88 -4.07
N PRO A 116 -10.03 15.92 -3.48
CA PRO A 116 -10.30 17.17 -4.17
C PRO A 116 -9.04 18.05 -4.27
N HIS A 117 -7.90 17.49 -4.68
CA HIS A 117 -6.69 18.26 -4.95
C HIS A 117 -6.82 19.06 -6.26
N PRO A 118 -6.19 20.25 -6.37
CA PRO A 118 -6.23 21.04 -7.59
C PRO A 118 -5.75 20.28 -8.84
N SER A 119 -4.72 19.44 -8.70
CA SER A 119 -4.21 18.59 -9.79
C SER A 119 -5.24 17.52 -10.20
N THR A 120 -5.88 16.86 -9.24
CA THR A 120 -6.95 15.88 -9.49
C THR A 120 -8.13 16.52 -10.22
N VAL A 121 -8.59 17.67 -9.76
CA VAL A 121 -9.72 18.40 -10.38
C VAL A 121 -9.37 18.80 -11.82
N ARG A 122 -8.16 19.33 -12.07
CA ARG A 122 -7.72 19.74 -13.41
C ARG A 122 -7.69 18.57 -14.38
N VAL A 123 -7.13 17.42 -13.96
CA VAL A 123 -7.11 16.21 -14.80
C VAL A 123 -8.52 15.71 -15.06
N LEU A 124 -9.39 15.66 -14.04
CA LEU A 124 -10.78 15.22 -14.21
C LEU A 124 -11.56 16.13 -15.16
N GLN A 125 -11.41 17.46 -15.06
CA GLN A 125 -12.06 18.40 -15.99
C GLN A 125 -11.64 18.15 -17.45
N GLN A 126 -10.37 17.86 -17.70
CA GLN A 126 -9.85 17.57 -19.03
C GLN A 126 -10.31 16.20 -19.55
N MET A 127 -10.23 15.16 -18.72
CA MET A 127 -10.46 13.78 -19.15
C MET A 127 -11.93 13.40 -19.18
N VAL A 128 -12.75 13.92 -18.25
CA VAL A 128 -14.20 13.67 -18.25
C VAL A 128 -14.85 14.30 -19.48
N TYR A 129 -14.39 15.48 -19.91
CA TYR A 129 -14.85 16.10 -21.15
C TYR A 129 -14.54 15.25 -22.39
N ASN A 130 -13.41 14.55 -22.39
CA ASN A 130 -12.94 13.70 -23.49
C ASN A 130 -13.15 12.21 -23.20
N LEU A 131 -14.19 11.84 -22.46
CA LEU A 131 -14.49 10.43 -22.19
C LEU A 131 -14.74 9.68 -23.51
N PRO A 132 -14.18 8.47 -23.66
CA PRO A 132 -14.51 7.60 -24.78
C PRO A 132 -16.03 7.36 -24.86
N PRO A 133 -16.61 7.25 -26.07
CA PRO A 133 -18.05 7.11 -26.25
C PRO A 133 -18.63 5.81 -25.64
N ASP A 134 -17.78 4.81 -25.41
CA ASP A 134 -18.13 3.55 -24.74
C ASP A 134 -18.14 3.65 -23.20
N ILE A 135 -17.74 4.78 -22.63
CA ILE A 135 -17.62 4.99 -21.18
C ILE A 135 -18.62 6.03 -20.72
N THR A 136 -19.48 5.63 -19.78
CA THR A 136 -20.45 6.54 -19.15
C THR A 136 -20.13 6.71 -17.67
N LEU A 137 -20.09 7.96 -17.21
CA LEU A 137 -20.00 8.25 -15.79
C LEU A 137 -21.38 8.10 -15.14
N VAL A 138 -21.46 7.28 -14.11
CA VAL A 138 -22.69 7.04 -13.34
C VAL A 138 -22.48 7.35 -11.86
N LYS A 139 -23.59 7.49 -11.12
CA LYS A 139 -23.53 7.58 -9.65
C LYS A 139 -23.03 6.26 -9.08
N ALA A 140 -22.26 6.31 -8.00
CA ALA A 140 -21.77 5.10 -7.32
C ALA A 140 -22.93 4.19 -6.86
N SER A 141 -24.07 4.77 -6.47
CA SER A 141 -25.29 4.04 -6.10
C SER A 141 -25.88 3.19 -7.23
N SER A 142 -25.56 3.50 -8.50
CA SER A 142 -26.01 2.70 -9.65
C SER A 142 -25.27 1.36 -9.73
N LEU A 143 -24.11 1.22 -9.07
CA LEU A 143 -23.27 0.02 -9.12
C LEU A 143 -23.52 -0.94 -7.93
N LEU A 144 -24.58 -0.72 -7.14
CA LEU A 144 -24.85 -1.48 -5.92
C LEU A 144 -25.23 -2.95 -6.18
N ASN A 145 -25.63 -3.29 -7.39
CA ASN A 145 -26.00 -4.66 -7.78
C ASN A 145 -24.91 -5.33 -8.64
N GLU A 146 -23.80 -4.64 -8.91
CA GLU A 146 -22.71 -5.18 -9.70
C GLU A 146 -21.92 -6.23 -8.90
N PRO A 147 -21.50 -7.35 -9.53
CA PRO A 147 -20.73 -8.39 -8.85
C PRO A 147 -19.48 -7.83 -8.15
N GLN A 148 -19.42 -7.99 -6.82
CA GLN A 148 -18.25 -7.63 -6.03
C GLN A 148 -17.41 -8.86 -5.70
N VAL A 149 -16.09 -8.75 -5.84
CA VAL A 149 -15.15 -9.81 -5.47
C VAL A 149 -14.80 -9.66 -3.99
N ASP A 150 -15.17 -10.67 -3.20
CA ASP A 150 -14.73 -10.79 -1.81
C ASP A 150 -13.23 -11.11 -1.78
N THR A 151 -12.46 -10.25 -1.10
CA THR A 151 -11.03 -10.43 -0.89
C THR A 151 -10.70 -10.67 0.58
N SER A 152 -11.73 -10.87 1.42
CA SER A 152 -11.55 -11.22 2.81
C SER A 152 -10.84 -12.57 2.89
N THR A 153 -9.70 -12.59 3.57
CA THR A 153 -9.04 -13.86 3.89
C THR A 153 -9.67 -14.38 5.18
N PRO A 154 -10.18 -15.62 5.22
CA PRO A 154 -10.56 -16.24 6.49
C PRO A 154 -9.33 -16.24 7.42
N PRO A 155 -9.50 -16.12 8.74
CA PRO A 155 -8.42 -16.43 9.65
C PRO A 155 -7.98 -17.86 9.35
N LYS A 156 -6.74 -18.04 8.89
CA LYS A 156 -6.12 -19.37 8.86
C LYS A 156 -6.16 -19.86 10.30
N ASN A 157 -6.86 -20.97 10.55
CA ASN A 157 -6.61 -21.75 11.76
C ASN A 157 -5.10 -21.96 11.81
N ALA A 158 -4.47 -21.47 12.89
CA ALA A 158 -3.03 -21.43 13.06
C ALA A 158 -2.47 -22.84 13.22
N VAL A 159 -2.38 -23.58 12.12
CA VAL A 159 -1.30 -24.53 11.94
C VAL A 159 -0.17 -23.71 11.34
N PRO A 160 1.03 -23.67 11.96
CA PRO A 160 2.18 -23.05 11.32
C PRO A 160 2.39 -23.77 9.99
N ASP A 161 2.09 -23.10 8.87
CA ASP A 161 2.48 -23.60 7.57
C ASP A 161 4.00 -23.78 7.63
N ALA A 162 4.47 -25.02 7.42
CA ALA A 162 5.89 -25.31 7.31
C ALA A 162 6.53 -24.27 6.37
N PRO A 163 7.71 -23.72 6.70
CA PRO A 163 8.32 -22.64 5.93
C PRO A 163 8.38 -23.05 4.47
N ARG A 164 7.58 -22.38 3.64
CA ARG A 164 7.57 -22.63 2.20
C ARG A 164 8.92 -22.14 1.67
N ASN A 165 9.82 -23.08 1.41
CA ASN A 165 11.05 -22.80 0.72
C ASN A 165 10.71 -22.38 -0.72
N PRO A 166 10.86 -21.09 -1.11
CA PRO A 166 10.52 -20.64 -2.45
C PRO A 166 11.54 -21.14 -3.48
N PHE A 167 12.67 -21.68 -3.03
CA PHE A 167 13.68 -22.28 -3.88
C PHE A 167 13.24 -23.67 -4.32
N ARG A 168 12.60 -23.76 -5.48
CA ARG A 168 12.64 -25.00 -6.27
C ARG A 168 14.05 -25.12 -6.82
N GLY A 169 14.76 -26.19 -6.48
CA GLY A 169 16.10 -26.44 -6.99
C GLY A 169 16.15 -26.20 -8.49
N VAL A 170 17.01 -25.29 -8.92
CA VAL A 170 17.32 -25.09 -10.34
C VAL A 170 17.77 -26.43 -10.90
N LYS A 171 17.12 -26.90 -11.97
CA LYS A 171 17.63 -28.05 -12.72
C LYS A 171 19.02 -27.66 -13.19
N LEU A 172 20.06 -28.32 -12.65
CA LEU A 172 21.44 -28.14 -13.06
C LEU A 172 21.52 -28.29 -14.59
N CYS A 173 21.75 -27.17 -15.28
CA CYS A 173 22.05 -27.18 -16.69
C CYS A 173 23.39 -27.88 -16.87
N LYS A 174 23.40 -29.12 -17.37
CA LYS A 174 24.64 -29.80 -17.77
C LYS A 174 25.19 -29.06 -19.00
N PRO A 175 26.35 -28.39 -18.92
CA PRO A 175 26.92 -27.72 -20.08
C PRO A 175 27.29 -28.76 -21.14
N LYS A 176 26.91 -28.51 -22.40
CA LYS A 176 27.23 -29.39 -23.54
C LYS A 176 28.69 -29.29 -24.01
N LYS A 177 29.51 -28.45 -23.37
CA LYS A 177 30.92 -28.23 -23.68
C LYS A 177 31.74 -28.30 -22.38
N PRO A 178 32.98 -28.83 -22.41
CA PRO A 178 33.87 -28.78 -21.25
C PRO A 178 34.11 -27.31 -20.86
N ILE A 179 34.05 -27.05 -19.56
CA ILE A 179 34.25 -25.71 -19.00
C ILE A 179 35.73 -25.35 -19.17
N GLU A 180 36.02 -24.18 -19.72
CA GLU A 180 37.40 -23.69 -19.87
C GLU A 180 38.05 -23.53 -18.50
N PRO A 181 39.34 -23.87 -18.35
CA PRO A 181 40.02 -23.76 -17.06
C PRO A 181 40.12 -22.29 -16.65
N VAL A 182 39.62 -21.98 -15.45
CA VAL A 182 39.86 -20.67 -14.83
C VAL A 182 41.29 -20.68 -14.29
N TYR A 183 42.16 -19.90 -14.91
CA TYR A 183 43.54 -19.75 -14.45
C TYR A 183 43.56 -19.03 -13.09
N ALA A 184 44.27 -19.60 -12.13
CA ALA A 184 44.32 -19.15 -10.73
C ALA A 184 44.83 -17.70 -10.56
N ASN A 185 45.49 -17.13 -11.57
CA ASN A 185 45.94 -15.74 -11.57
C ASN A 185 44.78 -14.72 -11.54
N ARG A 186 43.61 -15.04 -12.10
CA ARG A 186 42.42 -14.17 -12.04
C ARG A 186 41.70 -14.22 -10.68
N PHE A 187 41.89 -15.29 -9.90
CA PHE A 187 41.23 -15.43 -8.60
C PHE A 187 41.84 -14.50 -7.55
N PHE A 188 43.16 -14.32 -7.57
CA PHE A 188 43.85 -13.42 -6.65
C PHE A 188 43.63 -11.93 -6.95
N GLU A 189 43.47 -11.55 -8.23
CA GLU A 189 43.12 -10.16 -8.61
C GLU A 189 41.71 -9.78 -8.14
N VAL A 190 40.72 -10.65 -8.34
CA VAL A 190 39.33 -10.35 -7.95
C VAL A 190 39.14 -10.34 -6.43
N LEU A 191 39.92 -11.13 -5.69
CA LEU A 191 39.88 -11.09 -4.22
C LEU A 191 40.60 -9.89 -3.61
N SER A 192 41.67 -9.38 -4.24
CA SER A 192 42.38 -8.20 -3.71
C SER A 192 41.55 -6.91 -3.87
N GLU A 193 40.80 -6.77 -4.97
CA GLU A 193 39.90 -5.62 -5.17
C GLU A 193 38.72 -5.62 -4.18
N SER A 194 38.22 -6.79 -3.77
CA SER A 194 37.08 -6.91 -2.84
C SER A 194 37.47 -6.68 -1.37
N ILE A 195 38.68 -7.06 -0.99
CA ILE A 195 39.16 -6.90 0.40
C ILE A 195 39.58 -5.44 0.67
N SER A 196 40.09 -4.72 -0.33
CA SER A 196 40.49 -3.30 -0.18
C SER A 196 39.33 -2.32 -0.04
N GLN A 197 38.11 -2.69 -0.46
CA GLN A 197 36.89 -1.87 -0.28
C GLN A 197 36.01 -2.32 0.91
N SER A 198 36.48 -3.28 1.71
CA SER A 198 35.77 -3.69 2.92
C SER A 198 35.81 -2.59 3.99
N THR A 199 34.63 -2.22 4.50
CA THR A 199 34.46 -1.26 5.60
C THR A 199 35.26 -1.62 6.85
N LEU A 200 35.55 -2.90 7.07
CA LEU A 200 36.40 -3.39 8.16
C LEU A 200 37.87 -2.99 8.00
N ILE A 201 38.43 -3.04 6.79
CA ILE A 201 39.83 -2.65 6.55
C ILE A 201 40.00 -1.14 6.65
N VAL A 202 39.07 -0.37 6.08
CA VAL A 202 39.05 1.09 6.22
C VAL A 202 38.96 1.51 7.69
N TYR A 203 38.12 0.82 8.49
CA TYR A 203 38.00 1.04 9.93
C TYR A 203 39.31 0.79 10.69
N PHE A 204 40.00 -0.34 10.43
CA PHE A 204 41.28 -0.64 11.06
C PHE A 204 42.39 0.32 10.64
N GLN A 205 42.43 0.74 9.37
CA GLN A 205 43.42 1.69 8.87
C GLN A 205 43.26 3.07 9.53
N HIS A 206 42.03 3.51 9.80
CA HIS A 206 41.77 4.74 10.57
C HIS A 206 42.13 4.62 12.06
N GLN A 207 41.96 3.44 12.68
CA GLN A 207 42.39 3.22 14.07
C GLN A 207 43.93 3.20 14.21
N TRP A 208 44.64 2.65 13.22
CA TRP A 208 46.11 2.52 13.28
C TRP A 208 46.86 3.83 13.02
N GLN A 209 46.24 4.86 12.42
CA GLN A 209 46.83 6.20 12.31
C GLN A 209 46.75 7.02 13.61
N GLY A 210 46.17 6.48 14.68
CA GLY A 210 45.95 7.17 15.97
C GLY A 210 46.94 6.84 17.10
N TRP A 211 47.86 5.90 16.94
CA TRP A 211 48.85 5.55 17.96
C TRP A 211 50.27 5.76 17.43
N GLY A 212 50.88 6.90 17.80
CA GLY A 212 52.32 7.09 17.55
C GLY A 212 52.86 8.52 17.43
N LYS A 213 52.08 9.58 17.66
CA LYS A 213 52.64 10.95 17.72
C LYS A 213 52.67 11.48 19.14
N GLN A 214 53.87 11.53 19.73
CA GLN A 214 54.15 12.33 20.93
C GLN A 214 53.83 13.81 20.64
N PRO A 215 53.29 14.56 21.61
CA PRO A 215 53.08 15.99 21.45
C PRO A 215 54.43 16.73 21.52
N GLU A 216 54.82 17.35 20.41
CA GLU A 216 55.91 18.33 20.40
C GLU A 216 55.42 19.64 21.04
N ALA A 217 56.13 20.09 22.07
CA ALA A 217 55.77 21.23 22.90
C ALA A 217 55.84 22.56 22.12
N ALA A 218 54.69 23.21 21.92
CA ALA A 218 54.64 24.60 21.46
C ALA A 218 54.78 25.54 22.67
N LYS A 219 55.91 26.25 22.74
CA LYS A 219 56.19 27.34 23.68
C LYS A 219 55.19 28.49 23.45
N PHE A 220 54.40 28.82 24.46
CA PHE A 220 53.64 30.07 24.53
C PHE A 220 54.53 31.16 25.15
N ASN A 221 54.86 32.19 24.38
CA ASN A 221 55.28 33.49 24.92
C ASN A 221 54.01 34.26 25.31
N ALA A 222 53.80 34.42 26.62
CA ALA A 222 52.93 35.43 27.18
C ALA A 222 53.83 36.55 27.73
N SER A 223 53.81 37.71 27.08
CA SER A 223 54.25 38.97 27.68
C SER A 223 53.01 39.83 27.85
N ALA A 224 52.58 39.96 29.10
CA ALA A 224 51.78 41.08 29.56
C ALA A 224 52.72 41.96 30.40
N ASN A 225 52.83 43.23 30.01
CA ASN A 225 52.95 44.41 30.87
C ASN A 225 52.67 45.63 30.01
#